data_AF-A0A2V6J4Q2-F1
#
_entry.id   AF-A0A2V6J4Q2-F1
#
_cell.length_a   1.000
_cell.length_b   1.000
_cell.length_c   1.000
_cell.angle_alpha   90.00
_cell.angle_beta   90.00
_cell.angle_gamma   90.00
#
_symmetry.space_group_name_H-M   'P 1'
#
loop_
_entity.id
_entity.type
_entity.pdbx_description
1 polymer ?
#
loop_
_entity_poly.entity_id
_entity_poly.type
_entity_poly.pdbx_seq_one_letter_code
_entity_poly.pdbx_strand_id
1 'polypeptide(L)'
;AAILIVSAATFYRSGHSEVAEIGDAYKLLSPLLGVTGASTLFAIALLASGQNSTLTGTLAGQIVMEGFLNIRLKPWLRRLITRLIAIIPAVIVTAVSGESGTAKLLVLSQVILSLQLSFAVFPLVMFTSDKLKMGEFVNPLWIKMLAWLVAVVIASLNAWLLVQTFRSWLS
;
A
#
# COMPACT_ATOMS: atom_id res chain seq x y z
N ALA A 1 -1.15 15.65 3.38
CA ALA A 1 -0.87 17.10 3.25
C ALA A 1 0.59 17.43 3.50
N ALA A 2 1.17 17.13 4.68
CA ALA A 2 2.55 17.48 5.01
C ALA A 2 3.61 16.95 4.01
N ILE A 3 3.52 15.69 3.59
CA ILE A 3 4.45 15.11 2.58
C ILE A 3 4.39 15.90 1.26
N LEU A 4 3.17 16.22 0.79
CA LEU A 4 2.95 16.90 -0.50
C LEU A 4 3.41 18.37 -0.45
N ILE A 5 3.19 19.05 0.68
CA ILE A 5 3.65 20.42 0.92
C ILE A 5 5.18 20.47 1.04
N VAL A 6 5.79 19.55 1.78
CA VAL A 6 7.25 19.47 1.91
C VAL A 6 7.89 19.17 0.56
N SER A 7 7.40 18.15 -0.17
CA SER A 7 7.92 17.82 -1.50
C SER A 7 7.77 18.97 -2.50
N ALA A 8 6.63 19.67 -2.50
CA ALA A 8 6.46 20.85 -3.36
C ALA A 8 7.42 21.98 -2.96
N ALA A 9 7.55 22.29 -1.66
CA ALA A 9 8.42 23.36 -1.20
C ALA A 9 9.92 23.08 -1.44
N THR A 10 10.35 21.81 -1.35
CA THR A 10 11.77 21.43 -1.47
C THR A 10 12.19 21.09 -2.90
N PHE A 11 11.32 20.44 -3.69
CA PHE A 11 11.70 19.90 -5.02
C PHE A 11 11.16 20.73 -6.20
N TYR A 12 10.00 21.39 -6.06
CA TYR A 12 9.43 22.17 -7.17
C TYR A 12 10.21 23.48 -7.44
N ARG A 13 10.78 24.08 -6.40
CA ARG A 13 11.49 25.37 -6.50
C ARG A 13 12.96 25.25 -6.96
N SER A 14 13.52 24.04 -6.95
CA SER A 14 14.93 23.76 -7.21
C SER A 14 15.20 23.17 -8.62
N GLY A 15 14.16 22.99 -9.46
CA GLY A 15 14.31 22.60 -10.86
C GLY A 15 14.76 21.14 -11.09
N HIS A 16 14.83 20.32 -10.04
CA HIS A 16 15.23 18.91 -10.12
C HIS A 16 14.00 18.00 -10.23
N SER A 17 13.59 17.69 -11.46
CA SER A 17 12.48 16.78 -11.78
C SER A 17 12.84 15.28 -11.69
N GLU A 18 14.07 14.93 -11.30
CA GLU A 18 14.60 13.55 -11.27
C GLU A 18 14.80 12.97 -9.85
N VAL A 19 14.11 13.47 -8.83
CA VAL A 19 14.27 12.95 -7.46
C VAL A 19 13.20 11.89 -7.17
N ALA A 20 13.46 10.65 -7.58
CA ALA A 20 12.54 9.52 -7.40
C ALA A 20 12.87 8.63 -6.17
N GLU A 21 14.01 8.84 -5.49
CA GLU A 21 14.46 7.94 -4.41
C GLU A 21 14.51 8.58 -3.02
N ILE A 22 14.14 7.79 -2.01
CA ILE A 22 14.12 8.14 -0.58
C ILE A 22 15.50 8.59 -0.07
N GLY A 23 16.59 8.10 -0.69
CA GLY A 23 17.96 8.47 -0.36
C GLY A 23 18.31 9.93 -0.68
N ASP A 24 17.67 10.50 -1.71
CA ASP A 24 17.90 11.88 -2.13
C ASP A 24 17.09 12.87 -1.28
N ALA A 25 15.94 12.46 -0.73
CA ALA A 25 15.22 13.27 0.24
C ALA A 25 16.07 13.54 1.50
N TYR A 26 16.84 12.55 1.98
CA TYR A 26 17.76 12.71 3.11
C TYR A 26 18.88 13.72 2.84
N LYS A 27 19.45 13.70 1.62
CA LYS A 27 20.54 14.60 1.20
C LYS A 27 20.06 16.01 0.85
N LEU A 28 18.85 16.15 0.31
CA LEU A 28 18.27 17.43 -0.10
C LEU A 28 17.65 18.20 1.08
N LEU A 29 17.26 17.52 2.15
CA LEU A 29 16.77 18.18 3.38
C LEU A 29 17.88 18.88 4.19
N SER A 30 19.14 18.44 4.08
CA SER A 30 20.28 19.08 4.79
C SER A 30 20.56 20.52 4.34
N PRO A 31 20.69 20.84 3.04
CA PRO A 31 20.96 22.21 2.59
C PRO A 31 19.72 23.10 2.50
N LEU A 32 18.52 22.56 2.27
CA LEU A 32 17.31 23.37 1.99
C LEU A 32 16.55 23.85 3.24
N LEU A 33 16.68 23.17 4.38
CA LEU A 33 15.97 23.58 5.61
C LEU A 33 16.84 24.38 6.58
N GLY A 34 18.17 24.34 6.47
CA GLY A 34 19.08 25.06 7.38
C GLY A 34 19.00 24.63 8.85
N VAL A 35 18.21 23.59 9.18
CA VAL A 35 18.01 23.11 10.56
C VAL A 35 18.86 21.87 10.80
N THR A 36 19.84 21.99 11.69
CA THR A 36 20.65 20.88 12.20
C THR A 36 19.71 19.85 12.85
N GLY A 37 19.38 18.75 12.16
CA GLY A 37 18.56 17.65 12.70
C GLY A 37 17.34 17.21 11.87
N ALA A 38 17.02 17.88 10.77
CA ALA A 38 15.90 17.47 9.89
C ALA A 38 16.05 16.02 9.38
N SER A 39 17.27 15.62 9.02
CA SER A 39 17.58 14.27 8.53
C SER A 39 17.44 13.20 9.64
N THR A 40 17.74 13.55 10.89
CA THR A 40 17.53 12.67 12.06
C THR A 40 16.04 12.50 12.36
N LEU A 41 15.26 13.59 12.33
CA LEU A 41 13.81 13.53 12.50
C LEU A 41 13.14 12.70 11.38
N PHE A 42 13.59 12.86 10.14
CA PHE A 42 13.12 12.05 9.02
C PHE A 42 13.46 10.56 9.22
N ALA A 43 14.69 10.24 9.65
CA ALA A 43 15.08 8.86 9.96
C ALA A 43 14.23 8.25 11.09
N ILE A 44 13.95 9.01 12.16
CA ILE A 44 13.07 8.57 13.25
C ILE A 44 11.65 8.36 12.75
N ALA A 45 11.12 9.27 11.93
CA ALA A 45 9.79 9.14 11.34
C ALA A 45 9.68 7.90 10.43
N LEU A 46 10.72 7.61 9.64
CA LEU A 46 10.78 6.42 8.78
C LEU A 46 10.82 5.13 9.60
N LEU A 47 11.64 5.09 10.67
CA LEU A 47 11.69 3.96 11.59
C LEU A 47 10.34 3.75 12.29
N ALA A 48 9.73 4.81 12.81
CA ALA A 48 8.41 4.75 13.45
C ALA A 48 7.32 4.26 12.49
N SER A 49 7.33 4.73 11.24
CA SER A 49 6.40 4.27 10.19
C SER A 49 6.58 2.78 9.90
N GLY A 50 7.82 2.28 9.86
CA GLY A 50 8.12 0.87 9.64
C GLY A 50 7.63 -0.05 10.78
N GLN A 51 7.76 0.40 12.02
CA GLN A 51 7.24 -0.35 13.19
C GLN A 51 5.71 -0.43 13.16
N ASN A 52 5.04 0.68 12.89
CA ASN A 52 3.57 0.71 12.80
C ASN A 52 3.06 -0.23 11.69
N SER A 53 3.65 -0.17 10.50
CA SER A 53 3.26 -1.06 9.39
C SER A 53 3.44 -2.55 9.73
N THR A 54 4.47 -2.90 10.50
CA THR A 54 4.70 -4.30 10.90
C THR A 54 3.65 -4.78 11.89
N LEU A 55 3.31 -3.96 12.89
CA LEU A 55 2.30 -4.30 13.90
C LEU A 55 0.90 -4.41 13.27
N THR A 56 0.50 -3.42 12.45
CA THR A 56 -0.78 -3.49 11.75
C THR A 56 -0.82 -4.69 10.80
N GLY A 57 0.28 -4.99 10.10
CA GLY A 57 0.37 -6.14 9.21
C GLY A 57 0.20 -7.49 9.91
N THR A 58 0.79 -7.68 11.10
CA THR A 58 0.64 -8.95 11.85
C THR A 58 -0.75 -9.14 12.43
N LEU A 59 -1.37 -8.06 12.92
CA LEU A 59 -2.74 -8.08 13.45
C LEU A 59 -3.76 -8.30 12.33
N ALA A 60 -3.67 -7.55 11.22
CA ALA A 60 -4.54 -7.74 10.06
C ALA A 60 -4.39 -9.15 9.48
N GLY A 61 -3.15 -9.64 9.35
CA GLY A 61 -2.88 -11.01 8.93
C GLY A 61 -3.51 -12.05 9.87
N GLN A 62 -3.53 -11.78 11.19
CA GLN A 62 -4.22 -12.66 12.14
C GLN A 62 -5.72 -12.71 11.91
N ILE A 63 -6.36 -11.55 11.81
CA ILE A 63 -7.81 -11.44 11.66
C ILE A 63 -8.25 -12.14 10.39
N VAL A 64 -7.52 -11.95 9.29
CA VAL A 64 -7.84 -12.61 8.02
C VAL A 64 -7.60 -14.12 8.10
N MET A 65 -6.47 -14.59 8.66
CA MET A 65 -6.19 -16.03 8.75
C MET A 65 -7.17 -16.76 9.67
N GLU A 66 -7.52 -16.19 10.81
CA GLU A 66 -8.47 -16.80 11.73
C GLU A 66 -9.90 -16.69 11.21
N GLY A 67 -10.28 -15.54 10.64
CA GLY A 67 -11.64 -15.30 10.14
C GLY A 67 -11.97 -16.06 8.86
N PHE A 68 -11.09 -16.05 7.85
CA PHE A 68 -11.35 -16.67 6.54
C PHE A 68 -10.85 -18.10 6.43
N LEU A 69 -9.72 -18.44 7.07
CA LEU A 69 -9.09 -19.75 6.94
C LEU A 69 -9.24 -20.62 8.19
N ASN A 70 -9.72 -20.07 9.33
CA ASN A 70 -9.74 -20.75 10.63
C ASN A 70 -8.39 -21.35 11.07
N ILE A 71 -7.27 -20.74 10.64
CA ILE A 71 -5.92 -21.21 10.94
C ILE A 71 -5.31 -20.37 12.07
N ARG A 72 -4.90 -21.02 13.16
CA ARG A 72 -4.17 -20.40 14.29
C ARG A 72 -2.70 -20.82 14.28
N LEU A 73 -1.81 -19.91 13.89
CA LEU A 73 -0.36 -20.13 13.87
C LEU A 73 0.36 -19.27 14.91
N LYS A 74 1.49 -19.77 15.41
CA LYS A 74 2.39 -18.98 16.27
C LYS A 74 2.92 -17.76 15.49
N PRO A 75 3.06 -16.56 16.11
CA PRO A 75 3.44 -15.33 15.41
C PRO A 75 4.77 -15.43 14.63
N TRP A 76 5.77 -16.12 15.17
CA TRP A 76 7.06 -16.30 14.51
C TRP A 76 6.95 -17.14 13.22
N LEU A 77 6.14 -18.21 13.26
CA LEU A 77 5.95 -19.12 12.13
C LEU A 77 5.17 -18.42 11.01
N ARG A 78 4.13 -17.66 11.37
CA ARG A 78 3.40 -16.80 10.43
C ARG A 78 4.33 -15.79 9.75
N ARG A 79 5.18 -15.10 10.51
CA ARG A 79 6.15 -14.13 9.95
C ARG A 79 7.15 -14.81 9.03
N LEU A 80 7.59 -16.02 9.35
CA LEU A 80 8.52 -16.79 8.51
C LEU A 80 7.85 -17.18 7.19
N ILE A 81 6.65 -17.78 7.25
CA ILE A 81 5.91 -18.23 6.06
C ILE A 81 5.63 -17.05 5.12
N THR A 82 5.11 -15.93 5.62
CA THR A 82 4.81 -14.77 4.77
C THR A 82 6.07 -14.15 4.17
N ARG A 83 7.20 -14.13 4.90
CA ARG A 83 8.50 -13.69 4.33
C ARG A 83 9.00 -14.63 3.24
N LEU A 84 8.89 -15.94 3.45
CA LEU A 84 9.34 -16.93 2.47
C LEU A 84 8.51 -16.84 1.19
N ILE A 85 7.18 -16.75 1.30
CA ILE A 85 6.28 -16.59 0.15
C ILE A 85 6.59 -15.31 -0.64
N ALA A 86 7.01 -14.22 0.03
CA ALA A 86 7.40 -12.98 -0.65
C ALA A 86 8.80 -13.06 -1.28
N ILE A 87 9.78 -13.65 -0.58
CA ILE A 87 11.18 -13.67 -0.99
C ILE A 87 11.43 -14.69 -2.12
N ILE A 88 10.81 -15.88 -2.05
CA ILE A 88 11.10 -16.96 -3.01
C ILE A 88 10.81 -16.52 -4.46
N PRO A 89 9.64 -15.95 -4.81
CA PRO A 89 9.37 -15.46 -6.17
C PRO A 89 10.33 -14.35 -6.58
N ALA A 90 10.65 -13.43 -5.65
CA ALA A 90 11.57 -12.34 -5.91
C ALA A 90 12.97 -12.85 -6.27
N VAL A 91 13.50 -13.81 -5.50
CA VAL A 91 14.81 -14.43 -5.75
C VAL A 91 14.82 -15.19 -7.06
N ILE A 92 13.78 -15.98 -7.35
CA ILE A 92 13.67 -16.74 -8.61
C ILE A 92 13.67 -15.80 -9.81
N VAL A 93 12.83 -14.77 -9.81
CA VAL A 93 12.74 -13.83 -10.93
C VAL A 93 14.02 -13.02 -11.07
N THR A 94 14.65 -12.62 -9.96
CA THR A 94 15.94 -11.91 -10.00
C THR A 94 17.02 -12.79 -10.64
N ALA A 95 17.08 -14.07 -10.25
CA ALA A 95 18.06 -15.01 -10.78
C ALA A 95 17.87 -15.31 -12.28
N VAL A 96 16.63 -15.32 -12.77
CA VAL A 96 16.30 -15.66 -14.16
C VAL A 96 16.28 -14.42 -15.08
N SER A 97 15.78 -13.28 -14.60
CA SER A 97 15.43 -12.10 -15.42
C SER A 97 16.21 -10.83 -15.08
N GLY A 98 17.11 -10.88 -14.08
CA GLY A 98 17.88 -9.71 -13.63
C GLY A 98 17.00 -8.56 -13.11
N GLU A 99 17.53 -7.33 -13.12
CA GLU A 99 16.85 -6.13 -12.60
C GLU A 99 15.49 -5.85 -13.27
N SER A 100 15.36 -6.16 -14.56
CA SER A 100 14.11 -5.98 -15.31
C SER A 100 12.96 -6.83 -14.76
N GLY A 101 13.26 -8.03 -14.24
CA GLY A 101 12.29 -8.92 -13.61
C GLY A 101 11.81 -8.41 -12.26
N THR A 102 12.72 -7.84 -11.46
CA THR A 102 12.39 -7.25 -10.15
C THR A 102 11.46 -6.05 -10.29
N ALA A 103 11.69 -5.19 -11.27
CA ALA A 103 10.80 -4.06 -11.57
C ALA A 103 9.39 -4.55 -11.96
N LYS A 104 9.29 -5.57 -12.81
CA LYS A 104 8.01 -6.18 -13.19
C LYS A 104 7.29 -6.82 -12.00
N LEU A 105 8.01 -7.51 -11.11
CA LEU A 105 7.44 -8.05 -9.87
C LEU A 105 6.93 -6.97 -8.92
N LEU A 106 7.64 -5.84 -8.84
CA LEU A 106 7.21 -4.72 -8.03
C LEU A 106 5.90 -4.13 -8.58
N VAL A 107 5.82 -3.90 -9.89
CA VAL A 107 4.58 -3.46 -10.56
C VAL A 107 3.45 -4.47 -10.35
N LEU A 108 3.71 -5.77 -10.52
CA LEU A 108 2.73 -6.83 -10.30
C LEU A 108 2.22 -6.87 -8.85
N SER A 109 3.09 -6.65 -7.87
CA SER A 109 2.70 -6.53 -6.46
C SER A 109 1.75 -5.35 -6.24
N GLN A 110 1.98 -4.22 -6.91
CA GLN A 110 1.07 -3.07 -6.84
C GLN A 110 -0.29 -3.38 -7.46
N VAL A 111 -0.33 -4.09 -8.59
CA VAL A 111 -1.59 -4.53 -9.20
C VAL A 111 -2.37 -5.46 -8.28
N ILE A 112 -1.69 -6.42 -7.63
CA ILE A 112 -2.34 -7.32 -6.68
C ILE A 112 -2.93 -6.53 -5.50
N LEU A 113 -2.19 -5.58 -4.93
CA LEU A 113 -2.67 -4.72 -3.84
C LEU A 113 -3.90 -3.89 -4.26
N SER A 114 -3.89 -3.39 -5.49
CA SER A 114 -4.98 -2.57 -6.03
C SER A 114 -6.27 -3.40 -6.22
N LEU A 115 -6.14 -4.64 -6.69
CA LEU A 115 -7.23 -5.61 -6.78
C LEU A 115 -7.77 -6.00 -5.40
N GLN A 116 -6.89 -6.24 -4.42
CA GLN A 116 -7.28 -6.57 -3.04
C GLN A 116 -8.17 -5.49 -2.44
N LEU A 117 -7.87 -4.22 -2.67
CA LEU A 117 -8.65 -3.10 -2.15
C LEU A 117 -10.07 -3.11 -2.70
N SER A 118 -10.25 -3.33 -4.01
CA SER A 118 -11.59 -3.46 -4.61
C SER A 118 -12.37 -4.61 -3.98
N PHE A 119 -11.73 -5.77 -3.84
CA PHE A 119 -12.32 -6.94 -3.21
C PHE A 119 -12.68 -6.75 -1.73
N ALA A 120 -11.99 -5.87 -1.00
CA ALA A 120 -12.31 -5.56 0.39
C ALA A 120 -13.47 -4.54 0.51
N VAL A 121 -13.51 -3.55 -0.38
CA VAL A 121 -14.50 -2.46 -0.31
C VAL A 121 -15.91 -2.95 -0.60
N PHE A 122 -16.13 -3.79 -1.63
CA PHE A 122 -17.49 -4.26 -1.96
C PHE A 122 -18.17 -5.03 -0.81
N PRO A 123 -17.55 -6.05 -0.19
CA PRO A 123 -18.11 -6.74 0.96
C PRO A 123 -18.32 -5.82 2.16
N LEU A 124 -17.40 -4.87 2.41
CA LEU A 124 -17.56 -3.90 3.49
C LEU A 124 -18.81 -3.04 3.28
N VAL A 125 -19.02 -2.50 2.08
CA VAL A 125 -20.22 -1.71 1.76
C VAL A 125 -21.48 -2.58 1.85
N MET A 126 -21.41 -3.84 1.40
CA MET A 126 -22.52 -4.78 1.50
C MET A 126 -22.89 -5.07 2.96
N PHE A 127 -21.91 -5.40 3.81
CA PHE A 127 -22.13 -5.74 5.22
C PHE A 127 -22.60 -4.54 6.04
N THR A 128 -22.04 -3.36 5.81
CA THR A 128 -22.46 -2.13 6.49
C THR A 128 -23.83 -1.61 6.02
N SER A 129 -24.30 -2.09 4.87
CA SER A 129 -25.64 -1.78 4.34
C SER A 129 -26.70 -2.84 4.66
N ASP A 130 -26.33 -3.93 5.34
CA ASP A 130 -27.22 -5.05 5.65
C ASP A 130 -27.89 -4.87 7.02
N LYS A 131 -29.22 -4.72 7.02
CA LYS A 131 -30.04 -4.56 8.23
C LYS A 131 -29.97 -5.76 9.17
N LEU A 132 -29.78 -6.97 8.64
CA LEU A 132 -29.67 -8.17 9.45
C LEU A 132 -28.34 -8.21 10.22
N LYS A 133 -27.27 -7.59 9.67
CA LYS A 133 -25.93 -7.60 10.28
C LYS A 133 -25.68 -6.41 11.20
N MET A 134 -26.16 -5.22 10.84
CA MET A 134 -25.86 -3.97 11.55
C MET A 134 -27.00 -3.49 12.46
N GLY A 135 -28.22 -4.04 12.33
CA GLY A 135 -29.37 -3.63 13.12
C GLY A 135 -29.68 -2.15 13.00
N GLU A 136 -29.73 -1.45 14.14
CA GLU A 136 -29.97 0.00 14.22
C GLU A 136 -28.80 0.84 13.69
N PHE A 137 -27.60 0.27 13.56
CA PHE A 137 -26.40 0.95 13.05
C PHE A 137 -26.22 0.81 11.54
N VAL A 138 -27.28 0.47 10.80
CA VAL A 138 -27.23 0.44 9.33
C VAL A 138 -26.94 1.82 8.76
N ASN A 139 -26.12 1.85 7.71
CA ASN A 139 -25.86 3.07 6.97
C ASN A 139 -27.16 3.72 6.45
N PRO A 140 -27.40 5.02 6.74
CA PRO A 140 -28.50 5.75 6.12
C PRO A 140 -28.30 5.84 4.61
N LEU A 141 -29.39 6.04 3.86
CA LEU A 141 -29.40 5.93 2.40
C LEU A 141 -28.34 6.82 1.72
N TRP A 142 -28.09 8.02 2.24
CA TRP A 142 -27.03 8.92 1.76
C TRP A 142 -25.64 8.30 1.86
N ILE A 143 -25.30 7.72 3.03
CA ILE A 143 -24.00 7.07 3.25
C ILE A 143 -23.89 5.83 2.36
N LYS A 144 -24.98 5.07 2.19
CA LYS A 144 -25.01 3.92 1.29
C LYS A 144 -24.74 4.34 -0.16
N MET A 145 -25.39 5.38 -0.67
CA MET A 145 -25.16 5.89 -2.02
C MET A 145 -23.72 6.39 -2.20
N LEU A 146 -23.21 7.16 -1.24
CA LEU A 146 -21.83 7.66 -1.28
C LEU A 146 -20.81 6.50 -1.25
N ALA A 147 -21.03 5.51 -0.39
CA ALA A 147 -20.14 4.34 -0.26
C ALA A 147 -20.12 3.49 -1.54
N TRP A 148 -21.28 3.26 -2.16
CA TRP A 148 -21.37 2.57 -3.45
C TRP A 148 -20.74 3.38 -4.59
N LEU A 149 -20.92 4.69 -4.62
CA LEU A 149 -20.27 5.57 -5.59
C LEU A 149 -18.74 5.48 -5.47
N VAL A 150 -18.20 5.59 -4.25
CA VAL A 150 -16.77 5.47 -3.98
C VAL A 150 -16.26 4.08 -4.38
N ALA A 151 -16.98 3.01 -4.04
CA ALA A 151 -16.63 1.64 -4.42
C ALA A 151 -16.55 1.47 -5.95
N VAL A 152 -17.53 2.01 -6.69
CA VAL A 152 -17.54 1.96 -8.16
C VAL A 152 -16.38 2.77 -8.76
N VAL A 153 -16.08 3.95 -8.22
CA VAL A 153 -14.95 4.77 -8.66
C VAL A 153 -13.63 4.02 -8.45
N ILE A 154 -13.42 3.46 -7.26
CA ILE A 154 -12.23 2.66 -6.94
C ILE A 154 -12.11 1.46 -7.89
N ALA A 155 -13.20 0.72 -8.11
CA ALA A 155 -13.19 -0.44 -8.99
C ALA A 155 -12.88 -0.05 -10.44
N SER A 156 -13.43 1.07 -10.92
CA SER A 156 -13.19 1.57 -12.27
C SER A 156 -11.73 2.00 -12.46
N LEU A 157 -11.16 2.71 -11.48
CA LEU A 157 -9.75 3.10 -11.50
C LEU A 157 -8.81 1.89 -11.46
N ASN A 158 -9.14 0.88 -10.64
CA ASN A 158 -8.38 -0.36 -10.58
C ASN A 158 -8.44 -1.15 -11.88
N ALA A 159 -9.63 -1.24 -12.50
CA ALA A 159 -9.78 -1.88 -13.80
C ALA A 159 -8.98 -1.16 -14.89
N TRP A 160 -9.02 0.18 -14.90
CA TRP A 160 -8.24 0.99 -15.83
C TRP A 160 -6.72 0.78 -15.64
N LEU A 161 -6.24 0.81 -14.39
CA LEU A 161 -4.84 0.55 -14.06
C LEU A 161 -4.42 -0.85 -14.52
N LEU A 162 -5.25 -1.86 -14.28
CA LEU A 162 -4.99 -3.22 -14.71
C LEU A 162 -4.89 -3.33 -16.23
N VAL A 163 -5.81 -2.72 -16.98
CA VAL A 163 -5.74 -2.68 -18.45
C VAL A 163 -4.46 -2.00 -18.92
N GLN A 164 -4.06 -0.90 -18.28
CA GLN A 164 -2.82 -0.20 -18.62
C GLN A 164 -1.58 -1.07 -18.36
N THR A 165 -1.51 -1.74 -17.20
CA THR A 165 -0.39 -2.62 -16.86
C THR A 165 -0.32 -3.84 -17.77
N PHE A 166 -1.46 -4.45 -18.12
CA PHE A 166 -1.48 -5.56 -19.07
C PHE A 166 -1.06 -5.10 -20.47
N ARG A 167 -1.53 -3.94 -20.94
CA ARG A 167 -1.10 -3.38 -22.23
C ARG A 167 0.40 -3.13 -22.27
N SER A 168 0.99 -2.56 -21.21
CA SER A 168 2.44 -2.31 -21.17
C SER A 168 3.29 -3.57 -21.09
N TRP A 169 2.72 -4.70 -20.68
CA TRP A 169 3.38 -6.01 -20.72
C TRP A 169 3.27 -6.70 -22.08
N LEU A 170 2.21 -6.40 -22.84
CA LEU A 170 1.94 -6.95 -24.17
C LEU A 170 2.62 -6.17 -25.31
N SER A 171 2.96 -4.89 -25.10
CA SER A 171 3.74 -4.05 -26.02
C SER A 171 5.25 -4.18 -25.80
#